data_AF-A0A9X0W996-F1
#
_entry.id   AF-A0A9X0W996-F1
#
_cell.length_a   1.000
_cell.length_b   1.000
_cell.length_c   1.000
_cell.angle_alpha   90.00
_cell.angle_beta   90.00
_cell.angle_gamma   90.00
#
_symmetry.space_group_name_H-M   'P 1'
#
loop_
_entity.id
_entity.type
_entity.pdbx_description
1 polymer ?
#
loop_
_entity_poly.entity_id
_entity_poly.type
_entity_poly.pdbx_seq_one_letter_code
_entity_poly.pdbx_strand_id
1 'polypeptide(L)'
;MKFLNRKTAVLAALGASAILAGCEAPPPETIQNGYRGLQMQTNYNPRLLQASLEANVPPDAIPAAAEGGPLAKDVYKNVQVLGNLTVNEFNRLMVALTNWVAPEQGCYYCHVSDGGFEEDGIYTKVTSRRMLQMTQDTNANWKDHVADTGITCYTCHRGNPVPEYVWVTDPGPGQPTALAPTGQNIAAASVAYSSLPYDPFTPYLLQDNDIRVIGDTVLPQGNRRSIKQAEWTYGLMMHMSDALGVNCTYCHNSRSFYSWDQSPPQRTTAWYAIRHVRELNNDYVVPLTEILPDSRKGPLGDVYKVYCATCHQGAYKPLYGAPMVKDYPSLQGPIPEGGLAAKKAAEEAAAAASEGDAPPAQAKAEMPDVAEPTPAAEAAATDEQAKAEQPAPASEAAAEEEPAEATADAPIEQQPQQYPPRLQYPPPSMMRYPPAPLQYPPAPQTR
;
A
#
# COMPACT_ATOMS: atom_id res chain seq x y z
N MET A 1 55.15 -5.19 29.71
CA MET A 1 53.87 -4.93 29.01
C MET A 1 52.75 -5.12 30.02
N LYS A 2 52.11 -4.05 30.47
CA LYS A 2 51.00 -4.13 31.45
C LYS A 2 49.73 -4.53 30.70
N PHE A 3 49.17 -5.67 31.10
CA PHE A 3 47.94 -6.25 30.56
C PHE A 3 46.80 -5.21 30.54
N LEU A 4 46.07 -5.14 29.43
CA LEU A 4 44.76 -4.50 29.36
C LEU A 4 43.94 -5.00 30.55
N ASN A 5 43.56 -4.11 31.46
CA ASN A 5 42.75 -4.46 32.62
C ASN A 5 41.39 -5.00 32.11
N ARG A 6 40.85 -6.05 32.73
CA ARG A 6 39.55 -6.64 32.38
C ARG A 6 38.44 -5.57 32.29
N LYS A 7 38.52 -4.51 33.11
CA LYS A 7 37.62 -3.36 33.05
C LYS A 7 37.74 -2.56 31.74
N THR A 8 38.95 -2.32 31.24
CA THR A 8 39.19 -1.64 29.96
C THR A 8 38.77 -2.50 28.76
N ALA A 9 38.92 -3.82 28.84
CA ALA A 9 38.44 -4.73 27.78
C ALA A 9 36.89 -4.76 27.71
N VAL A 10 36.22 -4.79 28.87
CA VAL A 10 34.74 -4.73 28.94
C VAL A 10 34.21 -3.38 28.45
N LEU A 11 34.86 -2.26 28.81
CA LEU A 11 34.49 -0.93 28.31
C LEU A 11 34.72 -0.80 26.80
N ALA A 12 35.82 -1.34 26.27
CA ALA A 12 36.08 -1.36 24.83
C ALA A 12 35.08 -2.24 24.08
N ALA A 13 34.69 -3.40 24.64
CA ALA A 13 33.66 -4.27 24.04
C ALA A 13 32.28 -3.62 24.07
N LEU A 14 31.88 -2.99 25.18
CA LEU A 14 30.62 -2.23 25.27
C LEU A 14 30.62 -1.03 24.31
N GLY A 15 31.75 -0.33 24.19
CA GLY A 15 31.92 0.75 23.21
C GLY A 15 31.83 0.26 21.77
N ALA A 16 32.46 -0.88 21.44
CA ALA A 16 32.37 -1.50 20.12
C ALA A 16 30.94 -1.99 19.81
N SER A 17 30.25 -2.60 20.79
CA SER A 17 28.86 -3.02 20.64
C SER A 17 27.90 -1.84 20.47
N ALA A 18 28.17 -0.70 21.12
CA ALA A 18 27.41 0.53 20.91
C ALA A 18 27.62 1.13 19.50
N ILE A 19 28.79 0.92 18.89
CA ILE A 19 29.10 1.34 17.51
C ILE A 19 28.46 0.40 16.46
N LEU A 20 28.15 -0.85 16.82
CA LEU A 20 27.47 -1.84 15.97
C LEU A 20 25.95 -1.89 16.16
N ALA A 21 25.36 -0.91 16.85
CA ALA A 21 23.93 -0.82 17.11
C ALA A 21 23.16 -0.45 15.84
N GLY A 22 22.86 -1.45 15.00
CA GLY A 22 22.10 -1.27 13.75
C GLY A 22 22.14 -2.46 12.80
N CYS A 23 22.83 -3.54 13.15
CA CYS A 23 22.87 -4.74 12.31
C CYS A 23 21.60 -5.58 12.46
N GLU A 24 21.07 -6.01 11.31
CA GLU A 24 20.01 -7.02 11.23
C GLU A 24 20.60 -8.38 10.83
N ALA A 25 20.07 -9.45 11.40
CA ALA A 25 20.56 -10.80 11.11
C ALA A 25 20.09 -11.29 9.73
N PRO A 26 20.98 -11.85 8.88
CA PRO A 26 20.60 -12.48 7.62
C PRO A 26 19.92 -13.86 7.83
N PRO A 27 19.21 -14.40 6.82
CA PRO A 27 18.94 -13.78 5.51
C PRO A 27 17.71 -12.85 5.54
N PRO A 28 17.72 -11.78 4.72
CA PRO A 28 16.50 -11.02 4.46
C PRO A 28 15.55 -11.78 3.52
N GLU A 29 14.27 -11.45 3.57
CA GLU A 29 13.32 -11.82 2.52
C GLU A 29 13.50 -10.86 1.34
N THR A 30 13.69 -11.39 0.13
CA THR A 30 14.00 -10.57 -1.05
C THR A 30 12.96 -10.78 -2.15
N ILE A 31 12.41 -9.68 -2.65
CA ILE A 31 11.40 -9.65 -3.70
C ILE A 31 11.98 -8.95 -4.92
N GLN A 32 12.04 -9.66 -6.04
CA GLN A 32 12.50 -9.08 -7.31
C GLN A 32 11.36 -8.29 -7.98
N ASN A 33 11.59 -7.00 -8.23
CA ASN A 33 10.61 -6.05 -8.78
C ASN A 33 10.85 -5.72 -10.27
N GLY A 34 11.97 -6.16 -10.85
CA GLY A 34 12.30 -5.85 -12.24
C GLY A 34 13.12 -6.95 -12.93
N TYR A 35 13.56 -6.67 -14.15
CA TYR A 35 14.33 -7.64 -14.93
C TYR A 35 15.63 -8.04 -14.22
N ARG A 36 16.02 -9.32 -14.36
CA ARG A 36 17.23 -9.87 -13.76
C ARG A 36 18.48 -9.03 -14.10
N GLY A 37 19.35 -8.82 -13.12
CA GLY A 37 20.57 -8.01 -13.28
C GLY A 37 20.39 -6.50 -13.15
N LEU A 38 19.15 -5.99 -13.04
CA LEU A 38 18.89 -4.56 -12.79
C LEU A 38 18.88 -4.18 -11.31
N GLN A 39 18.95 -5.17 -10.40
CA GLN A 39 18.85 -4.99 -8.94
C GLN A 39 17.62 -4.18 -8.49
N MET A 40 16.54 -4.20 -9.28
CA MET A 40 15.24 -3.73 -8.83
C MET A 40 14.65 -4.81 -7.92
N GLN A 41 14.83 -4.64 -6.61
CA GLN A 41 14.35 -5.57 -5.59
C GLN A 41 14.03 -4.84 -4.29
N THR A 42 13.12 -5.40 -3.50
CA THR A 42 12.83 -4.97 -2.13
C THR A 42 13.31 -6.03 -1.16
N ASN A 43 13.97 -5.60 -0.09
CA ASN A 43 14.48 -6.48 0.96
C ASN A 43 13.70 -6.18 2.24
N TYR A 44 13.24 -7.22 2.92
CA TYR A 44 12.55 -7.12 4.20
C TYR A 44 13.27 -7.94 5.26
N ASN A 45 13.27 -7.44 6.49
CA ASN A 45 13.63 -8.24 7.64
C ASN A 45 12.43 -9.13 8.03
N PRO A 46 12.56 -10.48 8.05
CA PRO A 46 11.43 -11.35 8.37
C PRO A 46 10.79 -11.07 9.74
N ARG A 47 11.59 -10.73 10.76
CA ARG A 47 11.09 -10.42 12.10
C ARG A 47 10.30 -9.11 12.13
N LEU A 48 10.83 -8.06 11.48
CA LEU A 48 10.13 -6.77 11.43
C LEU A 48 8.87 -6.84 10.57
N LEU A 49 8.93 -7.58 9.45
CA LEU A 49 7.76 -7.83 8.60
C LEU A 49 6.66 -8.56 9.37
N GLN A 50 7.02 -9.59 10.15
CA GLN A 50 6.06 -10.31 10.98
C GLN A 50 5.42 -9.40 12.05
N ALA A 51 6.22 -8.59 12.74
CA ALA A 51 5.70 -7.62 13.71
C ALA A 51 4.76 -6.59 13.05
N SER A 52 5.09 -6.14 11.83
CA SER A 52 4.24 -5.24 11.06
C SER A 52 2.92 -5.91 10.65
N LEU A 53 2.94 -7.18 10.24
CA LEU A 53 1.72 -7.95 9.95
C LEU A 53 0.81 -8.06 11.18
N GLU A 54 1.38 -8.37 12.35
CA GLU A 54 0.65 -8.46 13.62
C GLU A 54 0.05 -7.11 14.05
N ALA A 55 0.75 -6.00 13.78
CA ALA A 55 0.24 -4.65 14.07
C ALA A 55 -0.83 -4.16 13.06
N ASN A 56 -0.99 -4.84 11.93
CA ASN A 56 -1.88 -4.44 10.83
C ASN A 56 -3.03 -5.42 10.60
N VAL A 57 -3.44 -6.16 11.63
CA VAL A 57 -4.60 -7.04 11.59
C VAL A 57 -5.89 -6.21 11.56
N PRO A 58 -6.78 -6.39 10.55
CA PRO A 58 -8.07 -5.71 10.53
C PRO A 58 -8.99 -6.27 11.62
N PRO A 59 -9.90 -5.46 12.20
CA PRO A 59 -10.89 -5.95 13.14
C PRO A 59 -11.91 -6.84 12.41
N ASP A 60 -12.49 -7.78 13.15
CA ASP A 60 -13.55 -8.64 12.63
C ASP A 60 -14.76 -7.81 12.17
N ALA A 61 -15.36 -8.24 11.06
CA ALA A 61 -16.57 -7.62 10.56
C ALA A 61 -17.76 -7.89 11.50
N ILE A 62 -18.58 -6.88 11.73
CA ILE A 62 -19.85 -7.05 12.45
C ILE A 62 -20.79 -7.86 11.55
N PRO A 63 -21.52 -8.87 12.08
CA PRO A 63 -22.47 -9.64 11.31
C PRO A 63 -23.43 -8.75 10.52
N ALA A 64 -23.76 -9.16 9.28
CA ALA A 64 -24.70 -8.43 8.44
C ALA A 64 -26.04 -8.21 9.16
N ALA A 65 -26.64 -7.04 8.99
CA ALA A 65 -27.91 -6.74 9.63
C ALA A 65 -29.04 -7.47 8.89
N ALA A 66 -30.16 -7.70 9.59
CA ALA A 66 -31.32 -8.31 8.96
C ALA A 66 -31.84 -7.42 7.81
N GLU A 67 -32.14 -8.04 6.68
CA GLU A 67 -32.66 -7.35 5.50
C GLU A 67 -34.04 -6.73 5.73
N GLY A 68 -34.34 -5.67 4.97
CA GLY A 68 -35.62 -4.97 5.04
C GLY A 68 -35.75 -4.00 6.22
N GLY A 69 -36.99 -3.52 6.42
CA GLY A 69 -37.32 -2.48 7.39
C GLY A 69 -37.36 -1.06 6.79
N PRO A 70 -37.83 -0.08 7.57
CA PRO A 70 -37.92 1.31 7.13
C PRO A 70 -36.53 1.92 6.90
N LEU A 71 -36.47 2.95 6.05
CA LEU A 71 -35.23 3.67 5.81
C LEU A 71 -34.93 4.64 6.97
N ALA A 72 -33.65 4.92 7.19
CA ALA A 72 -33.15 5.78 8.24
C ALA A 72 -33.74 7.20 8.12
N LYS A 73 -33.90 7.73 6.90
CA LYS A 73 -34.52 9.04 6.66
C LYS A 73 -36.01 9.12 7.05
N ASP A 74 -36.70 7.99 7.07
CA ASP A 74 -38.14 7.93 7.38
C ASP A 74 -38.39 7.78 8.89
N VAL A 75 -37.35 7.41 9.65
CA VAL A 75 -37.43 7.13 11.10
C VAL A 75 -36.67 8.17 11.94
N TYR A 76 -35.49 8.59 11.50
CA TYR A 76 -34.62 9.51 12.21
C TYR A 76 -34.74 10.95 11.70
N LYS A 77 -34.51 11.93 12.59
CA LYS A 77 -34.81 13.34 12.31
C LYS A 77 -33.75 14.09 11.48
N ASN A 78 -32.46 13.80 11.68
CA ASN A 78 -31.35 14.58 11.09
C ASN A 78 -30.31 13.69 10.40
N VAL A 79 -30.75 12.85 9.46
CA VAL A 79 -29.87 11.98 8.67
C VAL A 79 -29.64 12.57 7.29
N GLN A 80 -28.43 13.09 7.05
CA GLN A 80 -28.09 13.83 5.83
C GLN A 80 -27.32 12.99 4.79
N VAL A 81 -26.56 11.97 5.23
CA VAL A 81 -25.69 11.16 4.36
C VAL A 81 -26.23 9.73 4.23
N LEU A 82 -26.62 9.12 5.33
CA LEU A 82 -26.96 7.70 5.43
C LEU A 82 -28.48 7.43 5.35
N GLY A 83 -29.23 8.34 4.72
CA GLY A 83 -30.71 8.34 4.77
C GLY A 83 -31.35 7.13 4.10
N ASN A 84 -30.70 6.57 3.08
CA ASN A 84 -31.20 5.43 2.31
C ASN A 84 -30.76 4.05 2.86
N LEU A 85 -30.16 3.99 4.06
CA LEU A 85 -29.94 2.73 4.76
C LEU A 85 -31.22 2.28 5.47
N THR A 86 -31.43 0.98 5.61
CA THR A 86 -32.43 0.47 6.56
C THR A 86 -31.99 0.81 7.98
N VAL A 87 -32.93 0.91 8.93
CA VAL A 87 -32.60 1.15 10.35
C VAL A 87 -31.61 0.10 10.88
N ASN A 88 -31.72 -1.15 10.45
CA ASN A 88 -30.83 -2.23 10.87
C ASN A 88 -29.38 -1.99 10.41
N GLU A 89 -29.18 -1.66 9.13
CA GLU A 89 -27.83 -1.36 8.60
C GLU A 89 -27.28 -0.03 9.10
N PHE A 90 -28.15 0.97 9.35
CA PHE A 90 -27.75 2.20 10.01
C PHE A 90 -27.17 1.92 11.40
N ASN A 91 -27.86 1.12 12.22
CA ASN A 91 -27.39 0.75 13.55
C ASN A 91 -26.09 -0.07 13.50
N ARG A 92 -26.01 -1.05 12.59
CA ARG A 92 -24.80 -1.83 12.37
C ARG A 92 -23.60 -0.95 12.03
N LEU A 93 -23.79 0.02 11.13
CA LEU A 93 -22.72 0.96 10.76
C LEU A 93 -22.31 1.82 11.96
N MET A 94 -23.25 2.31 12.77
CA MET A 94 -22.91 3.10 13.97
C MET A 94 -22.06 2.32 14.98
N VAL A 95 -22.31 1.02 15.16
CA VAL A 95 -21.46 0.15 16.00
C VAL A 95 -20.06 0.02 15.39
N ALA A 96 -19.95 -0.18 14.07
CA ALA A 96 -18.66 -0.25 13.40
C ALA A 96 -17.86 1.05 13.53
N LEU A 97 -18.50 2.21 13.30
CA LEU A 97 -17.88 3.53 13.45
C LEU A 97 -17.36 3.75 14.87
N THR A 98 -18.13 3.33 15.87
CA THR A 98 -17.72 3.42 17.28
C THR A 98 -16.45 2.61 17.52
N ASN A 99 -16.43 1.34 17.10
CA ASN A 99 -15.26 0.46 17.27
C ASN A 99 -14.03 0.95 16.51
N TRP A 100 -14.21 1.58 15.35
CA TRP A 100 -13.11 2.00 14.50
C TRP A 100 -12.48 3.34 14.89
N VAL A 101 -13.25 4.22 15.54
CA VAL A 101 -12.82 5.59 15.85
C VAL A 101 -12.69 5.83 17.34
N ALA A 102 -13.69 5.49 18.14
CA ALA A 102 -13.77 5.87 19.55
C ALA A 102 -14.31 4.73 20.43
N PRO A 103 -13.68 3.54 20.42
CA PRO A 103 -14.16 2.38 21.17
C PRO A 103 -14.18 2.64 22.68
N GLU A 104 -13.28 3.46 23.20
CA GLU A 104 -13.20 3.79 24.63
C GLU A 104 -14.27 4.79 25.06
N GLN A 105 -14.58 5.78 24.22
CA GLN A 105 -15.54 6.85 24.53
C GLN A 105 -16.97 6.46 24.15
N GLY A 106 -17.14 5.48 23.27
CA GLY A 106 -18.42 4.97 22.83
C GLY A 106 -19.23 5.97 22.00
N CYS A 107 -20.55 5.75 21.95
CA CYS A 107 -21.48 6.51 21.10
C CYS A 107 -21.43 8.03 21.37
N TYR A 108 -21.23 8.41 22.64
CA TYR A 108 -21.24 9.82 23.07
C TYR A 108 -19.96 10.57 22.71
N TYR A 109 -18.98 9.94 22.05
CA TYR A 109 -17.90 10.68 21.41
C TYR A 109 -18.41 11.62 20.32
N CYS A 110 -19.42 11.17 19.55
CA CYS A 110 -20.01 11.92 18.44
C CYS A 110 -21.44 12.38 18.70
N HIS A 111 -22.01 12.11 19.87
CA HIS A 111 -23.39 12.48 20.19
C HIS A 111 -23.48 13.22 21.51
N VAL A 112 -24.40 14.19 21.58
CA VAL A 112 -24.70 14.93 22.81
C VAL A 112 -25.46 14.01 23.76
N SER A 113 -24.97 13.82 24.98
CA SER A 113 -25.60 12.92 25.96
C SER A 113 -26.98 13.38 26.40
N ASP A 114 -27.18 14.69 26.53
CA ASP A 114 -28.36 15.27 27.19
C ASP A 114 -29.34 15.91 26.19
N GLY A 115 -29.02 15.88 24.88
CA GLY A 115 -29.79 16.55 23.81
C GLY A 115 -30.37 15.61 22.75
N GLY A 116 -30.01 14.32 22.76
CA GLY A 116 -30.48 13.32 21.80
C GLY A 116 -29.57 13.13 20.59
N PHE A 117 -29.78 12.03 19.87
CA PHE A 117 -28.90 11.60 18.77
C PHE A 117 -29.00 12.49 17.52
N GLU A 118 -30.08 13.26 17.36
CA GLU A 118 -30.32 14.15 16.24
C GLU A 118 -29.49 15.44 16.27
N GLU A 119 -29.04 15.88 17.46
CA GLU A 119 -28.38 17.17 17.63
C GLU A 119 -26.96 17.19 17.08
N ASP A 120 -26.60 18.33 16.47
CA ASP A 120 -25.26 18.58 15.91
C ASP A 120 -24.42 19.51 16.81
N GLY A 121 -24.78 19.62 18.09
CA GLY A 121 -24.15 20.52 19.07
C GLY A 121 -22.71 20.18 19.46
N ILE A 122 -22.13 19.10 18.94
CA ILE A 122 -20.74 18.68 19.18
C ILE A 122 -19.96 18.58 17.86
N TYR A 123 -18.75 19.16 17.84
CA TYR A 123 -17.93 19.26 16.62
C TYR A 123 -17.57 17.89 16.01
N THR A 124 -17.45 16.86 16.84
CA THR A 124 -17.11 15.49 16.43
C THR A 124 -18.18 14.93 15.50
N LYS A 125 -19.47 15.22 15.71
CA LYS A 125 -20.54 14.77 14.81
C LYS A 125 -20.47 15.43 13.43
N VAL A 126 -20.25 16.74 13.42
CA VAL A 126 -20.08 17.52 12.18
C VAL A 126 -18.88 16.99 11.40
N THR A 127 -17.77 16.72 12.09
CA THR A 127 -16.56 16.11 11.54
C THR A 127 -16.83 14.70 11.00
N SER A 128 -17.48 13.83 11.78
CA SER A 128 -17.83 12.46 11.36
C SER A 128 -18.70 12.43 10.12
N ARG A 129 -19.65 13.36 9.99
CA ARG A 129 -20.47 13.48 8.78
C ARG A 129 -19.61 13.80 7.55
N ARG A 130 -18.64 14.71 7.68
CA ARG A 130 -17.71 15.02 6.59
C ARG A 130 -16.80 13.83 6.25
N MET A 131 -16.32 13.09 7.25
CA MET A 131 -15.50 11.90 7.04
C MET A 131 -16.27 10.75 6.37
N LEU A 132 -17.57 10.60 6.61
CA LEU A 132 -18.42 9.65 5.88
C LEU A 132 -18.48 9.99 4.39
N GLN A 133 -18.68 11.26 4.05
CA GLN A 133 -18.66 11.72 2.66
C GLN A 133 -17.30 11.49 2.01
N MET A 134 -16.21 11.83 2.72
CA MET A 134 -14.84 11.56 2.28
C MET A 134 -14.62 10.08 1.97
N THR A 135 -15.05 9.20 2.88
CA THR A 135 -14.89 7.74 2.72
C THR A 135 -15.67 7.21 1.53
N GLN A 136 -16.93 7.62 1.37
CA GLN A 136 -17.76 7.24 0.23
C GLN A 136 -17.18 7.74 -1.09
N ASP A 137 -16.70 8.97 -1.12
CA ASP A 137 -16.11 9.57 -2.30
C ASP A 137 -14.80 8.89 -2.71
N THR A 138 -13.88 8.68 -1.77
CA THR A 138 -12.67 7.88 -2.00
C THR A 138 -13.00 6.51 -2.60
N ASN A 139 -13.94 5.80 -1.99
CA ASN A 139 -14.26 4.43 -2.41
C ASN A 139 -14.97 4.36 -3.76
N ALA A 140 -15.68 5.41 -4.16
CA ALA A 140 -16.39 5.47 -5.43
C ALA A 140 -15.51 6.02 -6.57
N ASN A 141 -14.77 7.10 -6.31
CA ASN A 141 -14.17 7.95 -7.34
C ASN A 141 -12.64 7.83 -7.44
N TRP A 142 -11.97 7.23 -6.45
CA TRP A 142 -10.51 7.08 -6.43
C TRP A 142 -10.03 5.64 -6.68
N LYS A 143 -10.77 4.90 -7.52
CA LYS A 143 -10.48 3.49 -7.86
C LYS A 143 -9.10 3.26 -8.48
N ASP A 144 -8.56 4.22 -9.22
CA ASP A 144 -7.18 4.14 -9.76
C ASP A 144 -6.08 4.12 -8.67
N HIS A 145 -6.46 4.49 -7.44
CA HIS A 145 -5.60 4.42 -6.27
C HIS A 145 -6.02 3.29 -5.31
N VAL A 146 -7.27 3.29 -4.83
CA VAL A 146 -7.72 2.35 -3.77
C VAL A 146 -8.32 1.04 -4.29
N ALA A 147 -8.53 0.94 -5.61
CA ALA A 147 -9.18 -0.19 -6.27
C ALA A 147 -10.46 -0.64 -5.52
N ASP A 148 -10.72 -1.95 -5.49
CA ASP A 148 -11.86 -2.52 -4.77
C ASP A 148 -11.57 -2.84 -3.30
N THR A 149 -10.32 -2.64 -2.85
CA THR A 149 -9.98 -2.74 -1.42
C THR A 149 -10.67 -1.62 -0.64
N GLY A 150 -10.60 -0.39 -1.15
CA GLY A 150 -11.17 0.80 -0.52
C GLY A 150 -10.56 1.15 0.84
N ILE A 151 -11.18 2.10 1.52
CA ILE A 151 -10.84 2.55 2.88
C ILE A 151 -12.06 2.51 3.80
N THR A 152 -11.80 2.33 5.10
CA THR A 152 -12.79 2.52 6.17
C THR A 152 -12.26 3.53 7.18
N CYS A 153 -13.05 3.87 8.19
CA CYS A 153 -12.58 4.71 9.29
C CYS A 153 -11.36 4.10 10.00
N TYR A 154 -11.32 2.76 10.11
CA TYR A 154 -10.23 2.05 10.77
C TYR A 154 -8.90 2.20 10.02
N THR A 155 -8.92 2.39 8.70
CA THR A 155 -7.72 2.57 7.87
C THR A 155 -6.81 3.66 8.44
N CYS A 156 -7.39 4.78 8.88
CA CYS A 156 -6.67 5.90 9.48
C CYS A 156 -6.72 5.87 11.01
N HIS A 157 -7.90 5.69 11.61
CA HIS A 157 -8.11 5.91 13.03
C HIS A 157 -7.53 4.78 13.90
N ARG A 158 -7.53 3.52 13.43
CA ARG A 158 -7.02 2.36 14.18
C ARG A 158 -7.57 2.27 15.63
N GLY A 159 -8.84 2.65 15.84
CA GLY A 159 -9.45 2.68 17.17
C GLY A 159 -9.13 3.92 18.01
N ASN A 160 -8.48 4.94 17.44
CA ASN A 160 -8.16 6.19 18.11
C ASN A 160 -8.96 7.36 17.52
N PRO A 161 -9.53 8.25 18.36
CA PRO A 161 -10.31 9.35 17.83
C PRO A 161 -9.50 10.37 17.03
N VAL A 162 -8.20 10.44 17.31
CA VAL A 162 -7.22 11.16 16.50
C VAL A 162 -6.33 10.11 15.83
N PRO A 163 -6.22 10.07 14.49
CA PRO A 163 -5.27 9.19 13.83
C PRO A 163 -3.85 9.43 14.33
N GLU A 164 -3.07 8.36 14.53
CA GLU A 164 -1.68 8.45 15.03
C GLU A 164 -0.78 9.20 14.05
N TYR A 165 -0.92 8.88 12.76
CA TYR A 165 -0.11 9.43 11.69
C TYR A 165 -0.85 10.60 11.03
N VAL A 166 -0.66 11.80 11.58
CA VAL A 166 -1.10 13.08 11.01
C VAL A 166 0.08 14.01 10.80
N TRP A 167 -0.08 15.03 9.95
CA TRP A 167 0.94 16.06 9.77
C TRP A 167 0.37 17.47 9.87
N VAL A 168 1.25 18.40 10.23
CA VAL A 168 1.04 19.85 10.23
C VAL A 168 2.23 20.52 9.58
N THR A 169 2.07 21.76 9.15
CA THR A 169 3.16 22.56 8.62
C THR A 169 4.23 22.72 9.69
N ASP A 170 5.44 22.24 9.41
CA ASP A 170 6.54 22.25 10.37
C ASP A 170 7.28 23.59 10.29
N PRO A 171 7.27 24.44 11.35
CA PRO A 171 8.04 25.69 11.35
C PRO A 171 9.55 25.45 11.43
N GLY A 172 9.99 24.20 11.66
CA GLY A 172 11.37 23.83 11.90
C GLY A 172 11.82 24.09 13.34
N PRO A 173 13.12 23.88 13.62
CA PRO A 173 13.67 24.17 14.94
C PRO A 173 13.58 25.67 15.26
N GLY A 174 13.55 26.01 16.55
CA GLY A 174 13.66 27.39 16.98
C GLY A 174 14.99 28.00 16.52
N GLN A 175 14.94 29.09 15.74
CA GLN A 175 16.11 29.88 15.37
C GLN A 175 16.04 31.31 15.94
N PRO A 176 17.18 32.00 16.10
CA PRO A 176 17.19 33.42 16.43
C PRO A 176 16.33 34.24 15.46
N THR A 177 15.63 35.25 15.96
CA THR A 177 14.65 36.05 15.19
C THR A 177 15.21 36.73 13.94
N ALA A 178 16.53 36.94 13.87
CA ALA A 178 17.21 37.53 12.72
C ALA A 178 17.53 36.53 11.58
N LEU A 179 17.30 35.23 11.79
CA LEU A 179 17.57 34.18 10.81
C LEU A 179 16.27 33.53 10.37
N ALA A 180 16.07 33.42 9.06
CA ALA A 180 14.97 32.64 8.51
C ALA A 180 15.26 31.14 8.67
N PRO A 181 14.24 30.30 8.95
CA PRO A 181 14.41 28.85 8.89
C PRO A 181 14.93 28.41 7.52
N THR A 182 15.81 27.42 7.53
CA THR A 182 16.43 26.87 6.31
C THR A 182 15.50 25.99 5.50
N GLY A 183 14.43 25.46 6.12
CA GLY A 183 13.52 24.48 5.50
C GLY A 183 14.11 23.08 5.32
N GLN A 184 15.38 22.87 5.70
CA GLN A 184 16.14 21.61 5.59
C GLN A 184 17.36 21.62 6.55
N ASN A 185 18.27 20.64 6.45
CA ASN A 185 19.52 20.52 7.24
C ASN A 185 19.35 20.13 8.72
N ILE A 186 18.29 19.36 9.02
CA ILE A 186 18.09 18.70 10.31
C ILE A 186 17.76 17.23 10.05
N ALA A 187 18.04 16.34 11.00
CA ALA A 187 17.55 14.97 10.91
C ALA A 187 16.03 14.96 11.18
N ALA A 188 15.25 14.68 10.14
CA ALA A 188 13.79 14.74 10.22
C ALA A 188 13.15 13.38 9.91
N ALA A 189 12.33 12.88 10.84
CA ALA A 189 11.61 11.61 10.68
C ALA A 189 10.65 11.64 9.48
N SER A 190 10.07 12.80 9.16
CA SER A 190 9.20 13.03 8.00
C SER A 190 9.83 12.64 6.66
N VAL A 191 11.17 12.69 6.56
CA VAL A 191 11.95 12.35 5.38
C VAL A 191 13.02 11.30 5.69
N ALA A 192 12.61 10.28 6.47
CA ALA A 192 13.40 9.10 6.80
C ALA A 192 14.78 9.42 7.42
N TYR A 193 14.80 10.36 8.36
CA TYR A 193 15.99 10.83 9.09
C TYR A 193 17.12 11.41 8.23
N SER A 194 16.85 11.72 6.96
CA SER A 194 17.75 12.47 6.11
C SER A 194 17.80 13.95 6.51
N SER A 195 18.69 14.72 5.88
CA SER A 195 18.82 16.18 6.03
C SER A 195 18.13 16.99 4.93
N LEU A 196 17.26 16.33 4.15
CA LEU A 196 16.46 16.92 3.08
C LEU A 196 15.40 17.90 3.66
N PRO A 197 14.65 18.62 2.81
CA PRO A 197 13.55 19.45 3.29
C PRO A 197 12.57 18.68 4.15
N TYR A 198 12.36 19.14 5.39
CA TYR A 198 11.67 18.38 6.43
C TYR A 198 10.14 18.47 6.34
N ASP A 199 9.60 19.42 5.56
CA ASP A 199 8.16 19.51 5.26
C ASP A 199 7.90 19.48 3.75
N PRO A 200 8.05 18.32 3.08
CA PRO A 200 7.66 18.19 1.68
C PRO A 200 6.14 18.11 1.51
N PHE A 201 5.34 18.10 2.58
CA PHE A 201 3.91 17.85 2.53
C PHE A 201 3.14 19.11 2.14
N THR A 202 3.48 20.25 2.75
CA THR A 202 2.88 21.54 2.40
C THR A 202 2.92 21.83 0.89
N PRO A 203 4.09 21.80 0.21
CA PRO A 203 4.14 22.13 -1.21
C PRO A 203 3.55 21.06 -2.14
N TYR A 204 3.50 19.78 -1.74
CA TYR A 204 3.18 18.70 -2.66
C TYR A 204 1.92 17.88 -2.34
N LEU A 205 1.49 17.81 -1.09
CA LEU A 205 0.32 17.06 -0.63
C LEU A 205 -0.83 17.95 -0.14
N LEU A 206 -0.55 19.24 0.11
CA LEU A 206 -1.56 20.27 0.29
C LEU A 206 -1.65 21.16 -0.96
N GLN A 207 -0.53 21.76 -1.36
CA GLN A 207 -0.43 22.53 -2.61
C GLN A 207 -0.19 21.59 -3.81
N ASP A 208 -0.11 22.19 -5.01
CA ASP A 208 0.17 21.49 -6.27
C ASP A 208 1.47 22.00 -6.93
N ASN A 209 2.57 22.03 -6.18
CA ASN A 209 3.87 22.34 -6.78
C ASN A 209 4.33 21.19 -7.68
N ASP A 210 5.04 21.53 -8.77
CA ASP A 210 5.55 20.51 -9.70
C ASP A 210 6.67 19.69 -9.06
N ILE A 211 6.50 18.37 -9.07
CA ILE A 211 7.45 17.39 -8.56
C ILE A 211 8.55 17.11 -9.60
N ARG A 212 8.29 17.34 -10.89
CA ARG A 212 9.23 16.98 -11.96
C ARG A 212 10.38 17.98 -12.07
N VAL A 213 11.60 17.45 -12.05
CA VAL A 213 12.85 18.24 -12.17
C VAL A 213 13.75 17.81 -13.33
N ILE A 214 13.59 16.59 -13.84
CA ILE A 214 14.42 16.02 -14.91
C ILE A 214 13.97 16.55 -16.27
N GLY A 215 14.91 16.97 -17.11
CA GLY A 215 14.65 17.44 -18.46
C GLY A 215 14.29 16.29 -19.42
N ASP A 216 13.55 16.62 -20.48
CA ASP A 216 13.12 15.72 -21.54
C ASP A 216 14.08 15.67 -22.74
N THR A 217 15.06 16.57 -22.77
CA THR A 217 16.10 16.65 -23.82
C THR A 217 17.48 16.34 -23.25
N VAL A 218 18.37 15.82 -24.10
CA VAL A 218 19.74 15.44 -23.72
C VAL A 218 20.61 16.67 -23.45
N LEU A 219 20.43 17.73 -24.23
CA LEU A 219 21.18 18.98 -24.09
C LEU A 219 20.44 19.94 -23.12
N PRO A 220 21.14 20.86 -22.45
CA PRO A 220 20.54 21.78 -21.48
C PRO A 220 19.70 22.86 -22.17
N GLN A 221 18.53 22.47 -22.68
CA GLN A 221 17.59 23.32 -23.38
C GLN A 221 16.25 23.32 -22.65
N GLY A 222 15.67 24.50 -22.44
CA GLY A 222 14.32 24.64 -21.86
C GLY A 222 14.19 24.40 -20.35
N ASN A 223 14.86 23.40 -19.77
CA ASN A 223 14.72 23.11 -18.34
C ASN A 223 15.31 24.26 -17.47
N ARG A 224 14.53 24.73 -16.49
CA ARG A 224 14.90 25.80 -15.53
C ARG A 224 14.80 25.33 -14.08
N ARG A 225 14.62 24.03 -13.86
CA ARG A 225 14.52 23.45 -12.52
C ARG A 225 15.88 23.51 -11.83
N SER A 226 15.85 23.73 -10.51
CA SER A 226 17.04 23.90 -9.68
C SER A 226 17.37 22.63 -8.91
N ILE A 227 18.61 22.54 -8.42
CA ILE A 227 19.04 21.47 -7.52
C ILE A 227 18.23 21.50 -6.21
N LYS A 228 17.89 22.69 -5.70
CA LYS A 228 17.01 22.80 -4.53
C LYS A 228 15.66 22.13 -4.79
N GLN A 229 15.01 22.39 -5.92
CA GLN A 229 13.77 21.68 -6.27
C GLN A 229 13.95 20.16 -6.34
N ALA A 230 15.11 19.68 -6.78
CA ALA A 230 15.41 18.25 -6.75
C ALA A 230 15.53 17.70 -5.32
N GLU A 231 16.11 18.43 -4.38
CA GLU A 231 16.15 18.06 -2.95
C GLU A 231 14.74 17.98 -2.34
N TRP A 232 13.85 18.92 -2.66
CA TRP A 232 12.45 18.90 -2.22
C TRP A 232 11.67 17.71 -2.77
N THR A 233 11.80 17.44 -4.08
CA THR A 233 11.23 16.24 -4.70
C THR A 233 11.80 14.98 -4.05
N TYR A 234 13.10 14.94 -3.77
CA TYR A 234 13.72 13.78 -3.13
C TYR A 234 13.21 13.57 -1.71
N GLY A 235 13.02 14.64 -0.93
CA GLY A 235 12.40 14.57 0.40
C GLY A 235 11.01 13.94 0.36
N LEU A 236 10.16 14.36 -0.60
CA LEU A 236 8.85 13.73 -0.82
C LEU A 236 8.97 12.23 -1.15
N MET A 237 9.91 11.85 -2.03
CA MET A 237 10.09 10.44 -2.40
C MET A 237 10.62 9.58 -1.25
N MET A 238 11.46 10.15 -0.37
CA MET A 238 11.90 9.47 0.86
C MET A 238 10.71 9.21 1.79
N HIS A 239 9.85 10.21 1.99
CA HIS A 239 8.61 10.04 2.74
C HIS A 239 7.73 8.94 2.15
N MET A 240 7.46 8.98 0.85
CA MET A 240 6.61 7.98 0.20
C MET A 240 7.18 6.56 0.34
N SER A 241 8.50 6.40 0.26
CA SER A 241 9.15 5.10 0.43
C SER A 241 8.98 4.57 1.85
N ASP A 242 9.24 5.41 2.85
CA ASP A 242 9.11 5.08 4.27
C ASP A 242 7.65 4.76 4.66
N ALA A 243 6.71 5.60 4.23
CA ALA A 243 5.28 5.44 4.52
C ALA A 243 4.69 4.14 4.00
N LEU A 244 5.22 3.62 2.88
CA LEU A 244 4.80 2.36 2.27
C LEU A 244 5.67 1.17 2.69
N GLY A 245 6.75 1.39 3.44
CA GLY A 245 7.70 0.33 3.81
C GLY A 245 8.42 -0.28 2.60
N VAL A 246 8.69 0.52 1.56
CA VAL A 246 9.33 0.08 0.31
C VAL A 246 10.59 0.90 0.01
N ASN A 247 11.21 0.64 -1.13
CA ASN A 247 12.32 1.46 -1.64
C ASN A 247 11.97 2.06 -3.01
N CYS A 248 12.87 2.88 -3.55
CA CYS A 248 12.69 3.56 -4.83
C CYS A 248 12.36 2.60 -5.99
N THR A 249 12.89 1.37 -5.95
CA THR A 249 12.73 0.38 -7.03
C THR A 249 11.32 -0.21 -7.11
N TYR A 250 10.49 0.05 -6.10
CA TYR A 250 9.07 -0.28 -6.13
C TYR A 250 8.32 0.53 -7.19
N CYS A 251 8.76 1.75 -7.47
CA CYS A 251 8.13 2.65 -8.44
C CYS A 251 9.05 3.10 -9.58
N HIS A 252 10.36 2.84 -9.51
CA HIS A 252 11.31 3.36 -10.50
C HIS A 252 12.37 2.35 -10.92
N ASN A 253 12.84 2.49 -12.16
CA ASN A 253 14.21 2.12 -12.50
C ASN A 253 15.10 3.35 -12.27
N SER A 254 16.00 3.29 -11.29
CA SER A 254 16.80 4.46 -10.87
C SER A 254 17.77 4.98 -11.93
N ARG A 255 18.05 4.20 -13.00
CA ARG A 255 18.80 4.71 -14.16
C ARG A 255 18.06 5.85 -14.87
N SER A 256 16.74 5.93 -14.71
CA SER A 256 15.91 7.01 -15.25
C SER A 256 14.60 7.15 -14.46
N PHE A 257 14.61 8.01 -13.43
CA PHE A 257 13.43 8.26 -12.59
C PHE A 257 12.26 8.90 -13.34
N TYR A 258 12.48 9.59 -14.46
CA TYR A 258 11.41 10.26 -15.21
C TYR A 258 10.67 9.31 -16.16
N SER A 259 11.34 8.28 -16.69
CA SER A 259 10.83 7.38 -17.75
C SER A 259 9.65 6.53 -17.27
N TRP A 260 8.46 6.77 -17.79
CA TRP A 260 7.25 6.03 -17.40
C TRP A 260 7.23 4.60 -17.94
N ASP A 261 7.70 4.40 -19.17
CA ASP A 261 7.83 3.11 -19.86
C ASP A 261 8.80 2.14 -19.16
N GLN A 262 9.68 2.64 -18.28
CA GLN A 262 10.61 1.83 -17.49
C GLN A 262 10.26 1.77 -16.00
N SER A 263 9.12 2.36 -15.62
CA SER A 263 8.64 2.35 -14.25
C SER A 263 7.68 1.18 -14.03
N PRO A 264 7.73 0.49 -12.88
CA PRO A 264 6.65 -0.39 -12.44
C PRO A 264 5.30 0.36 -12.38
N PRO A 265 4.16 -0.32 -12.59
CA PRO A 265 2.85 0.31 -12.62
C PRO A 265 2.42 0.91 -11.27
N GLN A 266 3.07 0.52 -10.17
CA GLN A 266 2.93 1.14 -8.84
C GLN A 266 3.17 2.66 -8.91
N ARG A 267 4.03 3.13 -9.83
CA ARG A 267 4.24 4.56 -10.05
C ARG A 267 2.98 5.27 -10.55
N THR A 268 2.18 4.61 -11.38
CA THR A 268 0.89 5.13 -11.86
C THR A 268 -0.11 5.23 -10.70
N THR A 269 -0.23 4.18 -9.88
CA THR A 269 -1.07 4.22 -8.67
C THR A 269 -0.63 5.34 -7.73
N ALA A 270 0.67 5.49 -7.48
CA ALA A 270 1.22 6.56 -6.64
C ALA A 270 0.97 7.96 -7.23
N TRP A 271 0.93 8.09 -8.55
CA TRP A 271 0.61 9.36 -9.22
C TRP A 271 -0.82 9.81 -8.92
N TYR A 272 -1.80 8.89 -8.96
CA TYR A 272 -3.18 9.16 -8.55
C TYR A 272 -3.27 9.39 -7.04
N ALA A 273 -2.54 8.62 -6.23
CA ALA A 273 -2.49 8.78 -4.79
C ALA A 273 -2.10 10.20 -4.34
N ILE A 274 -1.14 10.84 -5.02
CA ILE A 274 -0.74 12.22 -4.75
C ILE A 274 -1.92 13.19 -4.94
N ARG A 275 -2.71 13.02 -6.01
CA ARG A 275 -3.88 13.88 -6.27
C ARG A 275 -4.99 13.60 -5.27
N HIS A 276 -5.21 12.32 -4.97
CA HIS A 276 -6.16 11.90 -3.97
C HIS A 276 -5.88 12.55 -2.61
N VAL A 277 -4.64 12.48 -2.11
CA VAL A 277 -4.27 13.09 -0.83
C VAL A 277 -4.46 14.61 -0.83
N ARG A 278 -4.19 15.29 -1.97
CA ARG A 278 -4.47 16.73 -2.09
C ARG A 278 -5.96 17.01 -1.95
N GLU A 279 -6.81 16.21 -2.59
CA GLU A 279 -8.27 16.35 -2.45
C GLU A 279 -8.73 16.09 -1.02
N LEU A 280 -8.26 15.00 -0.39
CA LEU A 280 -8.55 14.71 1.02
C LEU A 280 -8.22 15.91 1.92
N ASN A 281 -7.05 16.52 1.72
CA ASN A 281 -6.63 17.67 2.51
C ASN A 281 -7.46 18.93 2.22
N ASN A 282 -7.58 19.33 0.96
CA ASN A 282 -8.19 20.61 0.59
C ASN A 282 -9.71 20.61 0.69
N ASP A 283 -10.36 19.50 0.35
CA ASP A 283 -11.81 19.46 0.23
C ASP A 283 -12.46 18.94 1.51
N TYR A 284 -11.78 18.09 2.28
CA TYR A 284 -12.37 17.44 3.46
C TYR A 284 -11.81 17.91 4.78
N VAL A 285 -10.48 18.05 4.91
CA VAL A 285 -9.85 18.28 6.21
C VAL A 285 -9.65 19.77 6.51
N VAL A 286 -9.04 20.53 5.61
CA VAL A 286 -8.79 21.97 5.79
C VAL A 286 -10.06 22.78 6.06
N PRO A 287 -11.21 22.53 5.39
CA PRO A 287 -12.45 23.26 5.67
C PRO A 287 -12.99 23.06 7.10
N LEU A 288 -12.50 22.08 7.85
CA LEU A 288 -12.88 21.82 9.24
C LEU A 288 -12.08 22.65 10.26
N THR A 289 -11.16 23.52 9.79
CA THR A 289 -10.28 24.32 10.67
C THR A 289 -11.04 25.15 11.71
N GLU A 290 -12.15 25.76 11.32
CA GLU A 290 -12.93 26.63 12.21
C GLU A 290 -13.73 25.84 13.27
N ILE A 291 -14.07 24.58 12.99
CA ILE A 291 -14.87 23.76 13.91
C ILE A 291 -14.01 22.89 14.84
N LEU A 292 -12.76 22.59 14.42
CA LEU A 292 -11.86 21.75 15.19
C LEU A 292 -11.23 22.57 16.33
N PRO A 293 -11.15 21.99 17.55
CA PRO A 293 -10.52 22.67 18.67
C PRO A 293 -9.01 22.82 18.46
N ASP A 294 -8.38 23.74 19.18
CA ASP A 294 -6.94 24.02 19.05
C ASP A 294 -6.05 22.80 19.36
N SER A 295 -6.54 21.83 20.11
CA SER A 295 -5.87 20.53 20.35
C SER A 295 -5.76 19.64 19.09
N ARG A 296 -6.27 20.09 17.95
CA ARG A 296 -6.22 19.43 16.63
C ARG A 296 -5.51 20.29 15.59
N LYS A 297 -4.79 21.33 16.03
CA LYS A 297 -4.06 22.28 15.20
C LYS A 297 -2.58 22.24 15.54
N GLY A 298 -1.76 22.48 14.54
CA GLY A 298 -0.32 22.64 14.67
C GLY A 298 0.06 24.01 15.26
N PRO A 299 1.36 24.23 15.45
CA PRO A 299 1.88 25.49 16.00
C PRO A 299 1.57 26.71 15.13
N LEU A 300 1.27 26.52 13.84
CA LEU A 300 0.89 27.57 12.90
C LEU A 300 -0.63 27.73 12.75
N GLY A 301 -1.42 27.00 13.55
CA GLY A 301 -2.89 27.06 13.53
C GLY A 301 -3.53 26.20 12.44
N ASP A 302 -2.75 25.52 11.61
CA ASP A 302 -3.26 24.60 10.59
C ASP A 302 -3.67 23.26 11.20
N VAL A 303 -4.78 22.71 10.72
CA VAL A 303 -5.30 21.42 11.21
C VAL A 303 -4.38 20.25 10.87
N TYR A 304 -4.51 19.18 11.66
CA TYR A 304 -3.95 17.87 11.33
C TYR A 304 -4.46 17.38 9.98
N LYS A 305 -3.55 17.05 9.07
CA LYS A 305 -3.82 16.68 7.69
C LYS A 305 -3.43 15.23 7.39
N VAL A 306 -3.89 14.75 6.24
CA VAL A 306 -3.66 13.40 5.70
C VAL A 306 -2.41 13.40 4.82
N TYR A 307 -1.65 12.31 4.90
CA TYR A 307 -0.51 12.01 4.06
C TYR A 307 -0.37 10.49 3.91
N CYS A 308 0.65 10.00 3.21
CA CYS A 308 0.76 8.59 2.86
C CYS A 308 0.73 7.67 4.10
N ALA A 309 1.46 8.05 5.16
CA ALA A 309 1.56 7.25 6.37
C ALA A 309 0.24 7.19 7.17
N THR A 310 -0.67 8.15 7.02
CA THR A 310 -2.00 8.13 7.68
C THR A 310 -2.73 6.82 7.44
N CYS A 311 -2.67 6.31 6.21
CA CYS A 311 -3.32 5.05 5.83
C CYS A 311 -2.33 3.87 5.79
N HIS A 312 -1.16 4.06 5.16
CA HIS A 312 -0.25 2.96 4.83
C HIS A 312 0.52 2.43 6.03
N GLN A 313 0.93 3.30 6.96
CA GLN A 313 1.57 2.94 8.23
C GLN A 313 2.73 1.93 8.08
N GLY A 314 3.60 2.16 7.09
CA GLY A 314 4.77 1.30 6.83
C GLY A 314 4.46 0.04 6.02
N ALA A 315 3.25 -0.10 5.47
CA ALA A 315 2.86 -1.23 4.62
C ALA A 315 2.51 -0.77 3.19
N TYR A 316 2.91 -1.58 2.20
CA TYR A 316 2.72 -1.27 0.78
C TYR A 316 1.23 -1.13 0.38
N LYS A 317 0.34 -1.72 1.18
CA LYS A 317 -1.11 -1.47 1.18
C LYS A 317 -1.57 -1.33 2.64
N PRO A 318 -2.51 -0.43 2.97
CA PRO A 318 -3.08 -0.35 4.31
C PRO A 318 -3.62 -1.71 4.75
N LEU A 319 -3.29 -2.12 5.98
CA LEU A 319 -3.69 -3.42 6.54
C LEU A 319 -3.34 -4.60 5.61
N TYR A 320 -2.23 -4.50 4.87
CA TYR A 320 -1.80 -5.45 3.84
C TYR A 320 -2.87 -5.79 2.78
N GLY A 321 -3.80 -4.86 2.54
CA GLY A 321 -4.85 -4.99 1.52
C GLY A 321 -6.11 -5.72 1.98
N ALA A 322 -6.36 -5.82 3.29
CA ALA A 322 -7.59 -6.39 3.81
C ALA A 322 -8.85 -5.66 3.29
N PRO A 323 -9.77 -6.35 2.59
CA PRO A 323 -10.91 -5.71 1.92
C PRO A 323 -12.08 -5.46 2.88
N MET A 324 -11.90 -4.59 3.89
CA MET A 324 -12.93 -4.33 4.91
C MET A 324 -14.20 -3.70 4.35
N VAL A 325 -14.09 -2.89 3.29
CA VAL A 325 -15.21 -2.15 2.69
C VAL A 325 -16.28 -3.07 2.08
N LYS A 326 -15.91 -4.29 1.68
CA LYS A 326 -16.86 -5.26 1.10
C LYS A 326 -18.03 -5.58 2.04
N ASP A 327 -17.78 -5.55 3.35
CA ASP A 327 -18.76 -5.90 4.38
C ASP A 327 -19.65 -4.70 4.78
N TYR A 328 -19.35 -3.50 4.26
CA TYR A 328 -20.10 -2.28 4.52
C TYR A 328 -20.37 -1.54 3.19
N PRO A 329 -21.34 -2.01 2.38
CA PRO A 329 -21.63 -1.42 1.07
C PRO A 329 -22.06 0.06 1.13
N SER A 330 -22.51 0.51 2.30
CA SER A 330 -22.79 1.90 2.66
C SER A 330 -21.58 2.83 2.56
N LEU A 331 -20.36 2.29 2.61
CA LEU A 331 -19.11 3.05 2.50
C LEU A 331 -18.52 3.01 1.10
N GLN A 332 -19.02 2.18 0.19
CA GLN A 332 -18.51 2.09 -1.19
C GLN A 332 -18.89 3.29 -2.06
N GLY A 333 -19.86 4.08 -1.62
CA GLY A 333 -20.38 5.25 -2.30
C GLY A 333 -21.73 5.66 -1.72
N PRO A 334 -22.31 6.78 -2.18
CA PRO A 334 -23.66 7.19 -1.80
C PRO A 334 -24.69 6.10 -2.15
N ILE A 335 -25.61 5.81 -1.23
CA ILE A 335 -26.66 4.82 -1.48
C ILE A 335 -27.79 5.45 -2.31
N PRO A 336 -28.15 4.88 -3.48
CA PRO A 336 -29.17 5.44 -4.35
C PRO A 336 -30.57 5.38 -3.71
N GLU A 337 -31.53 6.07 -4.32
CA GLU A 337 -32.94 5.91 -3.97
C GLU A 337 -33.36 4.44 -4.15
N GLY A 338 -34.09 3.90 -3.17
CA GLY A 338 -34.41 2.46 -3.11
C GLY A 338 -33.44 1.61 -2.25
N GLY A 339 -32.37 2.21 -1.72
CA GLY A 339 -31.52 1.60 -0.69
C GLY A 339 -30.55 0.54 -1.22
N LEU A 340 -30.01 -0.28 -0.31
CA LEU A 340 -29.02 -1.32 -0.64
C LEU A 340 -29.55 -2.40 -1.58
N ALA A 341 -30.85 -2.73 -1.49
CA ALA A 341 -31.48 -3.69 -2.40
C ALA A 341 -31.47 -3.17 -3.86
N ALA A 342 -31.78 -1.89 -4.06
CA ALA A 342 -31.71 -1.26 -5.38
C ALA A 342 -30.28 -1.21 -5.91
N LYS A 343 -29.30 -0.92 -5.04
CA LYS A 343 -27.88 -0.95 -5.39
C LYS A 343 -27.44 -2.35 -5.87
N LYS A 344 -27.78 -3.39 -5.11
CA LYS A 344 -27.46 -4.79 -5.44
C LYS A 344 -28.11 -5.20 -6.77
N ALA A 345 -29.39 -4.86 -6.98
CA ALA A 345 -30.07 -5.14 -8.24
C ALA A 345 -29.42 -4.43 -9.45
N ALA A 346 -28.94 -3.20 -9.27
CA ALA A 346 -28.23 -2.47 -10.31
C ALA A 346 -26.85 -3.09 -10.62
N GLU A 347 -26.12 -3.51 -9.60
CA GLU A 347 -24.84 -4.22 -9.75
C GLU A 347 -25.02 -5.58 -10.45
N GLU A 348 -26.03 -6.35 -10.07
CA GLU A 348 -26.38 -7.63 -10.73
C GLU A 348 -26.82 -7.43 -12.19
N ALA A 349 -27.58 -6.38 -12.48
CA ALA A 349 -27.97 -6.03 -13.85
C ALA A 349 -26.76 -5.59 -14.70
N ALA A 350 -25.83 -4.83 -14.12
CA ALA A 350 -24.60 -4.42 -14.79
C ALA A 350 -23.66 -5.61 -15.06
N ALA A 351 -23.56 -6.56 -14.11
CA ALA A 351 -22.80 -7.79 -14.29
C ALA A 351 -23.42 -8.70 -15.37
N ALA A 352 -24.75 -8.83 -15.40
CA ALA A 352 -25.44 -9.57 -16.46
C ALA A 352 -25.27 -8.93 -17.84
N ALA A 353 -25.16 -7.60 -17.91
CA ALA A 353 -24.91 -6.88 -19.15
C ALA A 353 -23.47 -7.03 -19.66
N SER A 354 -22.47 -7.20 -18.78
CA SER A 354 -21.08 -7.43 -19.19
C SER A 354 -20.78 -8.87 -19.59
N GLU A 355 -21.56 -9.85 -19.10
CA GLU A 355 -21.51 -11.23 -19.57
C GLU A 355 -22.21 -11.46 -20.93
N GLY A 356 -23.10 -10.55 -21.34
CA GLY A 356 -23.83 -10.60 -22.60
C GLY A 356 -23.05 -10.14 -23.85
N ASP A 357 -21.84 -9.59 -23.68
CA ASP A 357 -21.04 -8.99 -24.76
C ASP A 357 -19.78 -9.82 -25.13
N ALA A 358 -19.83 -11.13 -24.88
CA ALA A 358 -18.84 -12.05 -25.45
C ALA A 358 -19.08 -12.19 -26.97
N PRO A 359 -18.11 -11.85 -27.85
CA PRO A 359 -18.26 -12.09 -29.28
C PRO A 359 -18.46 -13.59 -29.52
N PRO A 360 -19.36 -14.01 -30.42
CA PRO A 360 -19.48 -15.42 -30.75
C PRO A 360 -18.13 -15.92 -31.27
N ALA A 361 -17.65 -17.02 -30.69
CA ALA A 361 -16.47 -17.72 -31.13
C ALA A 361 -16.55 -17.92 -32.65
N GLN A 362 -15.69 -17.22 -33.39
CA GLN A 362 -15.58 -17.44 -34.83
C GLN A 362 -15.07 -18.86 -35.04
N ALA A 363 -15.95 -19.67 -35.65
CA ALA A 363 -15.62 -20.98 -36.17
C ALA A 363 -14.39 -20.87 -37.08
N LYS A 364 -13.47 -21.83 -36.94
CA LYS A 364 -12.37 -22.07 -37.87
C LYS A 364 -12.94 -22.18 -39.29
N ALA A 365 -12.73 -21.16 -40.10
CA ALA A 365 -12.89 -21.24 -41.54
C ALA A 365 -11.51 -21.52 -42.16
N GLU A 366 -11.46 -22.60 -42.94
CA GLU A 366 -10.34 -23.08 -43.74
C GLU A 366 -9.71 -21.98 -44.60
N MET A 367 -8.38 -21.98 -44.67
CA MET A 367 -7.64 -21.30 -45.72
C MET A 367 -7.63 -22.19 -46.97
N PRO A 368 -8.05 -21.72 -48.16
CA PRO A 368 -7.84 -22.44 -49.40
C PRO A 368 -6.43 -22.21 -49.95
N ASP A 369 -5.98 -23.24 -50.68
CA ASP A 369 -4.69 -23.47 -51.34
C ASP A 369 -3.95 -22.25 -51.91
N VAL A 370 -2.63 -22.25 -51.70
CA VAL A 370 -1.68 -21.66 -52.64
C VAL A 370 -0.84 -22.80 -53.21
N ALA A 371 -1.09 -23.09 -54.49
CA ALA A 371 -0.36 -24.04 -55.29
C ALA A 371 1.07 -23.55 -55.59
N GLU A 372 1.98 -24.52 -55.69
CA GLU A 372 3.43 -24.43 -55.94
C GLU A 372 3.83 -23.67 -57.22
N PRO A 373 5.14 -23.40 -57.35
CA PRO A 373 5.82 -24.03 -58.49
C PRO A 373 7.09 -24.79 -58.06
N THR A 374 7.20 -26.02 -58.54
CA THR A 374 8.43 -26.84 -58.63
C THR A 374 8.81 -27.04 -60.10
N PRO A 375 10.00 -27.57 -60.47
CA PRO A 375 11.30 -27.58 -59.78
C PRO A 375 12.51 -27.28 -60.73
N ALA A 376 13.70 -27.11 -60.16
CA ALA A 376 14.96 -27.52 -60.79
C ALA A 376 15.92 -28.07 -59.72
N ALA A 377 16.58 -29.17 -60.08
CA ALA A 377 17.22 -30.16 -59.20
C ALA A 377 18.70 -29.90 -58.88
N GLU A 378 19.16 -30.51 -57.78
CA GLU A 378 20.48 -31.16 -57.49
C GLU A 378 20.79 -31.01 -55.99
N ALA A 379 21.39 -31.92 -55.23
CA ALA A 379 21.62 -33.36 -55.25
C ALA A 379 22.14 -33.71 -53.84
N ALA A 380 21.74 -34.89 -53.33
CA ALA A 380 22.38 -35.79 -52.35
C ALA A 380 23.00 -35.27 -51.03
N ALA A 381 22.55 -35.82 -49.89
CA ALA A 381 23.27 -36.86 -49.10
C ALA A 381 22.57 -37.13 -47.74
N THR A 382 22.83 -38.31 -47.19
CA THR A 382 22.02 -39.12 -46.27
C THR A 382 22.42 -39.05 -44.79
N ASP A 383 21.57 -39.67 -43.96
CA ASP A 383 21.78 -40.40 -42.67
C ASP A 383 20.81 -39.89 -41.57
N GLU A 384 19.73 -40.59 -41.20
CA GLU A 384 19.64 -41.89 -40.47
C GLU A 384 20.29 -41.76 -39.07
N GLN A 385 19.61 -41.88 -37.90
CA GLN A 385 18.82 -43.02 -37.43
C GLN A 385 18.09 -42.74 -36.08
N ALA A 386 17.18 -43.67 -35.74
CA ALA A 386 16.24 -43.88 -34.62
C ALA A 386 16.70 -43.56 -33.17
N LYS A 387 15.88 -43.20 -32.16
CA LYS A 387 14.56 -43.65 -31.61
C LYS A 387 14.63 -44.86 -30.63
N ALA A 388 13.81 -44.75 -29.57
CA ALA A 388 13.31 -45.76 -28.60
C ALA A 388 14.16 -46.00 -27.33
N GLU A 389 13.63 -46.37 -26.15
CA GLU A 389 12.34 -46.27 -25.45
C GLU A 389 12.62 -46.82 -24.02
N GLN A 390 11.84 -46.39 -23.02
CA GLN A 390 11.85 -46.86 -21.61
C GLN A 390 11.29 -48.29 -21.48
N PRO A 391 11.49 -49.06 -20.36
CA PRO A 391 10.77 -48.84 -19.09
C PRO A 391 11.45 -49.30 -17.77
N ALA A 392 10.80 -48.93 -16.64
CA ALA A 392 11.07 -49.36 -15.26
C ALA A 392 10.56 -50.79 -14.95
N PRO A 393 10.89 -51.38 -13.77
CA PRO A 393 9.89 -51.43 -12.68
C PRO A 393 10.47 -51.36 -11.24
N ALA A 394 9.59 -51.57 -10.25
CA ALA A 394 9.66 -51.21 -8.83
C ALA A 394 9.89 -52.39 -7.83
N SER A 395 9.93 -52.01 -6.52
CA SER A 395 9.48 -52.69 -5.27
C SER A 395 10.47 -53.44 -4.32
N GLU A 396 10.47 -52.98 -3.04
CA GLU A 396 10.39 -53.70 -1.71
C GLU A 396 11.36 -54.86 -1.37
N ALA A 397 11.76 -55.21 -0.12
CA ALA A 397 11.73 -54.73 1.27
C ALA A 397 12.54 -55.73 2.16
N ALA A 398 13.04 -55.29 3.35
CA ALA A 398 13.39 -56.06 4.59
C ALA A 398 14.48 -57.18 4.55
N ALA A 399 15.18 -57.65 5.60
CA ALA A 399 15.62 -57.23 6.96
C ALA A 399 16.58 -58.33 7.54
N GLU A 400 17.31 -58.03 8.64
CA GLU A 400 18.06 -58.91 9.60
C GLU A 400 19.50 -59.36 9.23
N GLU A 401 20.52 -59.54 10.10
CA GLU A 401 20.77 -59.36 11.55
C GLU A 401 22.32 -59.31 11.77
N GLU A 402 22.78 -58.76 12.90
CA GLU A 402 24.19 -58.55 13.35
C GLU A 402 24.85 -59.84 13.98
N PRO A 403 26.16 -59.92 14.42
CA PRO A 403 26.86 -58.93 15.27
C PRO A 403 28.41 -58.77 15.19
N ALA A 404 28.85 -57.68 15.85
CA ALA A 404 30.06 -57.46 16.66
C ALA A 404 31.47 -57.39 16.02
N GLU A 405 32.08 -56.19 16.04
CA GLU A 405 33.24 -55.88 16.89
C GLU A 405 33.54 -54.38 16.96
N ALA A 406 34.08 -53.95 18.11
CA ALA A 406 34.29 -52.57 18.53
C ALA A 406 35.45 -51.87 17.80
N THR A 407 35.34 -50.54 17.59
CA THR A 407 36.41 -49.55 17.85
C THR A 407 35.92 -48.11 17.60
N ALA A 408 36.58 -47.18 18.29
CA ALA A 408 36.18 -45.81 18.57
C ALA A 408 36.32 -44.82 17.40
N ASP A 409 35.32 -43.95 17.25
CA ASP A 409 35.40 -42.48 17.10
C ASP A 409 34.07 -41.98 16.51
N ALA A 410 33.30 -41.19 17.27
CA ALA A 410 32.06 -40.58 16.78
C ALA A 410 32.05 -39.07 17.09
N PRO A 411 31.84 -38.20 16.09
CA PRO A 411 31.55 -36.78 16.31
C PRO A 411 30.12 -36.60 16.84
N ILE A 412 29.93 -35.60 17.70
CA ILE A 412 28.64 -35.23 18.29
C ILE A 412 27.66 -34.85 17.18
N GLU A 413 26.61 -35.66 17.03
CA GLU A 413 25.50 -35.47 16.11
C GLU A 413 24.62 -34.31 16.60
N GLN A 414 24.56 -33.21 15.83
CA GLN A 414 23.66 -32.09 16.10
C GLN A 414 22.24 -32.50 15.73
N GLN A 415 21.32 -32.44 16.70
CA GLN A 415 19.89 -32.57 16.46
C GLN A 415 19.43 -31.58 15.38
N PRO A 416 18.54 -31.97 14.45
CA PRO A 416 18.04 -31.06 13.42
C PRO A 416 17.31 -29.90 14.08
N GLN A 417 17.82 -28.68 13.86
CA GLN A 417 17.15 -27.44 14.26
C GLN A 417 15.72 -27.45 13.69
N GLN A 418 14.74 -27.44 14.58
CA GLN A 418 13.36 -27.18 14.22
C GLN A 418 13.30 -25.78 13.58
N TYR A 419 12.99 -25.75 12.29
CA TYR A 419 12.68 -24.51 11.58
C TYR A 419 11.54 -23.78 12.31
N PRO A 420 11.63 -22.45 12.50
CA PRO A 420 10.49 -21.69 13.00
C PRO A 420 9.29 -21.85 12.07
N PRO A 421 8.06 -21.74 12.58
CA PRO A 421 6.85 -21.95 11.80
C PRO A 421 6.82 -21.05 10.56
N ARG A 422 6.49 -21.65 9.42
CA ARG A 422 6.35 -21.01 8.11
C ARG A 422 5.38 -19.83 8.22
N LEU A 423 5.83 -18.63 7.85
CA LEU A 423 5.00 -17.42 7.80
C LEU A 423 3.70 -17.71 7.05
N GLN A 424 2.55 -17.41 7.67
CA GLN A 424 1.23 -17.51 7.03
C GLN A 424 1.06 -16.31 6.10
N TYR A 425 1.59 -16.45 4.88
CA TYR A 425 1.57 -15.44 3.84
C TYR A 425 0.35 -15.64 2.90
N PRO A 426 -0.30 -14.58 2.36
CA PRO A 426 -1.09 -14.73 1.14
C PRO A 426 -0.12 -14.92 -0.05
N PRO A 427 -0.26 -15.93 -0.91
CA PRO A 427 0.85 -16.51 -1.68
C PRO A 427 1.71 -15.51 -2.50
N PRO A 428 3.04 -15.77 -2.66
CA PRO A 428 3.98 -14.97 -3.46
C PRO A 428 3.57 -14.70 -4.92
N SER A 429 2.54 -15.38 -5.42
CA SER A 429 1.93 -15.12 -6.73
C SER A 429 1.30 -13.73 -6.83
N MET A 430 0.96 -13.07 -5.71
CA MET A 430 0.49 -11.67 -5.73
C MET A 430 1.63 -10.63 -5.85
N MET A 431 2.89 -11.05 -5.77
CA MET A 431 4.07 -10.17 -5.84
C MET A 431 5.00 -10.49 -7.03
N ARG A 432 4.66 -11.47 -7.85
CA ARG A 432 5.43 -11.83 -9.04
C ARG A 432 4.77 -11.25 -10.28
N TYR A 433 5.49 -10.38 -10.99
CA TYR A 433 5.11 -10.01 -12.35
C TYR A 433 5.39 -11.17 -13.32
N PRO A 434 4.47 -11.47 -14.26
CA PRO A 434 4.86 -12.16 -15.48
C PRO A 434 5.79 -11.24 -16.28
N PRO A 435 6.77 -11.78 -17.03
CA PRO A 435 7.62 -10.97 -17.90
C PRO A 435 6.73 -10.26 -18.93
N ALA A 436 6.70 -8.93 -18.90
CA ALA A 436 6.06 -8.16 -19.97
C ALA A 436 6.77 -8.50 -21.30
N PRO A 437 6.05 -8.89 -22.36
CA PRO A 437 6.65 -8.96 -23.69
C PRO A 437 7.08 -7.55 -24.06
N LEU A 438 8.37 -7.39 -24.39
CA LEU A 438 8.93 -6.15 -24.94
C LEU A 438 8.31 -5.92 -26.33
N GLN A 439 7.11 -5.35 -26.39
CA GLN A 439 6.57 -4.77 -27.61
C GLN A 439 6.95 -3.29 -27.63
N TYR A 440 7.96 -2.96 -28.42
CA TYR A 440 8.28 -1.56 -28.73
C TYR A 440 7.10 -0.94 -29.48
N PRO A 441 6.58 0.23 -29.06
CA PRO A 441 5.62 0.95 -29.87
C PRO A 441 6.28 1.39 -31.20
N PRO A 442 5.54 1.39 -32.32
CA PRO A 442 6.07 1.90 -33.58
C PRO A 442 6.46 3.37 -33.44
N ALA A 443 7.54 3.76 -34.11
CA ALA A 443 8.08 5.11 -34.06
C ALA A 443 6.97 6.15 -34.38
N PRO A 444 6.91 7.27 -33.63
CA PRO A 444 5.92 8.30 -33.88
C PRO A 444 6.08 8.83 -35.31
N GLN A 445 4.98 8.84 -36.06
CA GLN A 445 4.97 9.44 -37.38
C GLN A 445 5.28 10.93 -37.27
N THR A 446 6.27 11.36 -38.06
CA THR A 446 6.64 12.76 -38.24
C THR A 446 5.41 13.56 -38.67
N ARG A 447 5.03 14.58 -37.89
CA ARG A 447 4.18 15.67 -38.35
C ARG A 447 5.05 16.79 -38.89
#